data_AF-A0A0C1QLP4-F1
#
_entry.id   AF-A0A0C1QLP4-F1
#
_cell.length_a   1.000
_cell.length_b   1.000
_cell.length_c   1.000
_cell.angle_alpha   90.00
_cell.angle_beta   90.00
_cell.angle_gamma   90.00
#
_symmetry.space_group_name_H-M   'P 1'
#
loop_
_entity.id
_entity.type
_entity.pdbx_description
1 polymer ?
#
loop_
_entity_poly.entity_id
_entity_poly.type
_entity_poly.pdbx_seq_one_letter_code
_entity_poly.pdbx_strand_id
1 'polypeptide(L)' 'MSTSRPKRKAKRNEPLLYKETKIQKGIWVTPSTWDKMKQVAESEGVSISELVERWGRQLKEPAACGEKLRLGGFPQ' A
#
# COMPACT_ATOMS: atom_id res chain seq x y z
N MET A 1 29.87 -2.32 -3.56
CA MET A 1 29.00 -2.07 -4.72
C MET A 1 28.05 -0.93 -4.37
N SER A 2 28.22 0.24 -4.98
CA SER A 2 27.36 1.41 -4.75
C SER A 2 26.12 1.29 -5.63
N THR A 3 24.97 1.01 -5.03
CA THR A 3 23.68 1.18 -5.71
C THR A 3 23.47 2.69 -5.90
N SER A 4 23.25 3.12 -7.15
CA SER A 4 23.06 4.53 -7.50
C SER A 4 21.89 5.11 -6.73
N ARG A 5 22.19 5.87 -5.67
CA ARG A 5 21.22 6.66 -4.91
C ARG A 5 20.42 7.53 -5.90
N PRO A 6 19.08 7.52 -5.85
CA PRO A 6 18.28 8.41 -6.69
C PRO A 6 18.75 9.86 -6.48
N LYS A 7 18.95 10.58 -7.59
CA LYS A 7 19.54 11.93 -7.65
C LYS A 7 18.72 12.97 -6.86
N ARG A 8 17.47 12.66 -6.53
CA ARG A 8 16.64 13.43 -5.59
C ARG A 8 16.64 12.73 -4.24
N LYS A 9 17.28 13.37 -3.26
CA LYS A 9 17.14 13.00 -1.84
C LYS A 9 15.66 13.11 -1.48
N ALA A 10 15.14 12.09 -0.81
CA ALA A 10 13.83 12.13 -0.18
C ALA A 10 13.75 13.35 0.74
N LYS A 11 13.07 14.42 0.31
CA LYS A 11 12.77 15.56 1.17
C LYS A 11 11.55 15.21 2.01
N ARG A 12 11.62 15.56 3.31
CA ARG A 12 10.50 15.44 4.24
C ARG A 12 9.33 16.24 3.66
N ASN A 13 8.16 15.60 3.48
CA ASN A 13 6.92 16.16 2.93
C ASN A 13 6.87 16.45 1.43
N GLU A 14 7.86 16.05 0.62
CA GLU A 14 7.73 16.08 -0.84
C GLU A 14 7.49 14.66 -1.38
N PRO A 15 6.41 14.43 -2.15
CA PRO A 15 6.16 13.11 -2.69
C PRO A 15 7.15 12.81 -3.82
N LEU A 16 7.88 11.70 -3.67
CA LEU A 16 8.96 11.30 -4.60
C LEU A 16 8.44 10.58 -5.84
N LEU A 17 7.29 9.89 -5.69
CA LEU A 17 6.77 8.97 -6.70
C LEU A 17 5.32 9.30 -7.12
N TYR A 18 4.56 10.05 -6.32
CA TYR A 18 3.16 10.40 -6.58
C TYR A 18 2.94 11.91 -6.48
N LYS A 19 1.79 12.40 -6.95
CA LYS A 19 1.45 13.84 -6.87
C LYS A 19 0.82 14.24 -5.53
N GLU A 20 0.45 13.26 -4.70
CA GLU A 20 -0.30 13.45 -3.45
C GLU A 20 0.65 13.60 -2.25
N THR A 21 0.33 14.53 -1.35
CA THR A 21 1.09 14.71 -0.10
C THR A 21 0.77 13.58 0.87
N LYS A 22 1.81 12.92 1.39
CA LYS A 22 1.65 11.84 2.39
C LYS A 22 1.04 12.39 3.68
N ILE A 23 0.04 11.70 4.22
CA ILE A 23 -0.58 12.00 5.52
C ILE A 23 -0.06 10.96 6.53
N GLN A 24 0.28 11.38 7.75
CA GLN A 24 0.72 10.44 8.78
C GLN A 24 -0.44 9.56 9.24
N LYS A 25 -0.27 8.24 9.14
CA LYS A 25 -1.20 7.22 9.64
C LYS A 25 -0.41 6.18 10.43
N GLY A 26 -0.94 5.76 11.57
CA GLY A 26 -0.40 4.68 12.40
C GLY A 26 -1.12 3.36 12.11
N ILE A 27 -0.38 2.27 12.02
CA ILE A 27 -0.90 0.91 11.90
C ILE A 27 -0.30 0.04 12.99
N TRP A 28 -1.07 -0.95 13.46
CA TRP A 28 -0.60 -1.95 14.39
C TRP A 28 -0.27 -3.22 13.61
N VAL A 29 0.96 -3.71 13.76
CA VAL A 29 1.44 -4.93 13.11
C VAL A 29 2.23 -5.75 14.10
N THR A 30 2.33 -7.06 13.87
CA THR A 30 3.16 -7.93 14.73
C THR A 30 4.65 -7.67 14.49
N PRO A 31 5.53 -7.91 15.49
CA PRO A 31 6.97 -7.70 15.34
C PRO A 31 7.56 -8.43 14.12
N SER A 32 7.21 -9.71 13.94
CA SER A 32 7.69 -10.50 12.80
C SER A 32 7.23 -9.94 11.44
N THR A 33 6.07 -9.30 11.39
CA THR A 33 5.58 -8.65 10.16
C THR A 33 6.37 -7.39 9.88
N TRP A 34 6.64 -6.59 10.91
CA TRP A 34 7.46 -5.39 10.79
C TRP A 34 8.88 -5.69 10.31
N ASP A 35 9.53 -6.73 10.86
CA ASP A 35 10.86 -7.16 10.42
C ASP A 35 10.87 -7.60 8.94
N LYS A 36 9.86 -8.35 8.50
CA LYS A 36 9.70 -8.73 7.09
C LYS A 36 9.52 -7.51 6.19
N MET A 37 8.66 -6.57 6.58
CA MET A 37 8.45 -5.32 5.82
C MET A 37 9.74 -4.52 5.70
N LYS A 38 10.55 -4.48 6.77
CA LYS A 38 11.85 -3.82 6.78
C LYS A 38 12.82 -4.50 5.80
N GLN A 39 12.96 -5.82 5.87
CA GLN A 39 13.84 -6.59 4.98
C GLN A 39 13.46 -6.41 3.50
N VAL A 40 12.17 -6.47 3.17
CA VAL A 40 11.68 -6.27 1.79
C VAL A 40 11.95 -4.85 1.32
N ALA A 41 11.66 -3.84 2.15
CA ALA A 41 11.92 -2.44 1.82
C ALA A 41 13.41 -2.18 1.58
N GLU A 42 14.29 -2.74 2.41
CA GLU A 42 15.75 -2.68 2.25
C GLU A 42 16.21 -3.36 0.95
N SER A 43 15.68 -4.55 0.64
CA SER A 43 15.99 -5.28 -0.59
C SER A 43 15.56 -4.53 -1.85
N GLU A 44 14.43 -3.83 -1.81
CA GLU A 44 13.93 -3.01 -2.93
C GLU A 44 14.54 -1.60 -2.97
N GLY A 45 15.31 -1.20 -1.96
CA GLY A 45 15.88 0.14 -1.84
C GLY A 45 14.84 1.24 -1.63
N VAL A 46 13.69 0.90 -1.03
CA VAL A 46 12.57 1.82 -0.77
C VAL A 46 12.31 1.98 0.73
N SER A 47 11.52 3.00 1.09
CA SER A 47 11.05 3.14 2.48
C SER A 47 9.87 2.21 2.77
N ILE A 48 9.67 1.83 4.04
CA ILE A 48 8.51 1.01 4.45
C ILE A 48 7.19 1.68 4.07
N SER A 49 7.07 3.01 4.20
CA SER A 49 5.87 3.74 3.78
C SER A 49 5.61 3.62 2.27
N GLU A 50 6.67 3.58 1.46
CA GLU A 50 6.55 3.39 0.02
C GLU A 50 6.12 1.96 -0.34
N LEU A 51 6.65 0.96 0.39
CA LEU A 51 6.22 -0.43 0.24
C LEU A 51 4.71 -0.57 0.50
N VAL A 52 4.21 0.04 1.58
CA VAL A 52 2.79 0.02 1.93
C VAL A 52 1.93 0.73 0.89
N GLU A 53 2.38 1.87 0.36
CA GLU A 53 1.64 2.58 -0.70
C GLU A 53 1.57 1.77 -1.99
N ARG A 54 2.66 1.10 -2.39
CA ARG A 54 2.65 0.21 -3.56
C ARG A 54 1.63 -0.91 -3.41
N TRP A 55 1.60 -1.57 -2.25
CA TRP A 55 0.59 -2.58 -1.97
C TRP A 55 -0.82 -2.01 -2.02
N GLY A 56 -1.07 -0.89 -1.34
CA GLY A 56 -2.38 -0.24 -1.33
C GLY A 56 -2.90 0.11 -2.72
N ARG A 57 -2.03 0.59 -3.61
CA ARG A 57 -2.39 0.93 -5.01
C ARG A 57 -2.61 -0.29 -5.90
N GLN A 58 -2.10 -1.46 -5.52
CA GLN A 58 -2.32 -2.72 -6.24
C GLN A 58 -3.58 -3.46 -5.77
N LEU A 59 -4.18 -3.05 -4.65
CA LEU A 59 -5.44 -3.62 -4.20
C LEU A 59 -6.52 -3.34 -5.24
N LYS A 60 -7.14 -4.42 -5.74
CA LYS A 60 -8.37 -4.30 -6.50
C LYS A 60 -9.50 -4.10 -5.50
N GLU A 61 -10.32 -3.08 -5.71
CA GLU A 61 -11.58 -2.98 -4.98
C GLU A 61 -12.39 -4.26 -5.28
N PRO A 62 -12.89 -4.95 -4.25
CA PRO A 62 -13.82 -6.04 -4.52
C PRO A 62 -15.00 -5.42 -5.27
N ALA A 63 -15.26 -5.90 -6.49
CA ALA A 63 -16.44 -5.51 -7.23
C ALA A 63 -17.62 -5.71 -6.30
N ALA A 64 -18.31 -4.62 -5.95
CA ALA A 64 -19.46 -4.67 -5.08
C ALA A 64 -20.39 -5.77 -5.62
N CYS A 65 -20.58 -6.84 -4.85
CA CYS A 65 -21.58 -7.83 -5.18
C CYS A 65 -22.92 -7.11 -5.06
N GLY A 66 -23.43 -6.62 -6.18
CA GLY A 66 -24.81 -6.18 -6.32
C GLY A 66 -25.72 -7.40 -6.30
N GLU A 67 -25.70 -8.16 -5.20
CA GLU A 67 -26.74 -9.13 -4.92
C GLU A 67 -27.96 -8.32 -4.49
N LYS A 68 -28.72 -7.87 -5.49
CA LYS A 68 -30.14 -7.60 -5.29
C LYS A 68 -30.71 -8.88 -4.67
N LEU A 69 -30.90 -8.86 -3.35
CA LEU A 69 -31.85 -9.69 -2.64
C LEU A 69 -33.22 -9.50 -3.31
N ARG A 70 -33.45 -10.23 -4.40
CA ARG A 70 -34.79 -10.54 -4.88
C ARG A 70 -35.31 -11.65 -3.98
N LEU A 71 -35.77 -11.23 -2.80
CA LEU A 71 -36.63 -12.05 -1.99
C LEU A 71 -37.90 -12.36 -2.80
N GLY A 72 -38.08 -13.65 -3.08
CA GLY A 72 -39.38 -14.32 -3.08
C GLY A 72 -40.33 -14.01 -4.22
N GLY A 73 -40.35 -14.90 -5.22
CA GLY A 73 -41.45 -15.01 -6.18
C GLY A 73 -41.36 -16.29 -6.99
N PHE A 74 -41.68 -17.44 -6.38
CA PHE A 74 -42.00 -18.66 -7.11
C PHE A 74 -43.50 -18.66 -7.43
N PRO A 75 -43.93 -18.71 -8.71
CA PRO A 75 -45.32 -19.01 -9.03
C PRO A 75 -45.55 -20.52 -8.93
N GLN A 76 -46.72 -20.90 -8.40
CA GLN A 76 -47.35 -22.20 -8.69
C GLN A 76 -48.19 -22.06 -9.96
#